data_AF-A0A6H0CNX9-F1
#
_entry.id   AF-A0A6H0CNX9-F1
#
_cell.length_a   1.000
_cell.length_b   1.000
_cell.length_c   1.000
_cell.angle_alpha   90.00
_cell.angle_beta   90.00
_cell.angle_gamma   90.00
#
_symmetry.space_group_name_H-M   'P 1'
#
loop_
_entity.id
_entity.type
_entity.pdbx_description
1 polymer ?
#
loop_
_entity_poly.entity_id
_entity_poly.type
_entity_poly.pdbx_seq_one_letter_code
_entity_poly.pdbx_strand_id
1 'polypeptide(L)' 'MSTTEPLFRIVRGQADAEELAALTAVLTVLAQRAGASAEPAAPRPAAARWFRLERNAGFLASHSWQTAS' A
#
# COMPACT_ATOMS: atom_id res chain seq x y z
N MET A 1 -29.14 -10.54 14.28
CA MET A 1 -28.25 -11.45 13.53
C MET A 1 -27.05 -10.63 13.10
N SER A 2 -25.89 -10.83 13.73
CA SER A 2 -24.68 -10.10 13.34
C SER A 2 -24.19 -10.65 12.01
N THR A 3 -24.37 -9.89 10.94
CA THR A 3 -23.81 -10.19 9.63
C THR A 3 -22.29 -10.04 9.72
N THR A 4 -21.56 -11.15 9.67
CA THR A 4 -20.10 -11.14 9.56
C THR A 4 -19.73 -10.50 8.22
N GLU A 5 -19.24 -9.26 8.26
CA GLU A 5 -18.67 -8.63 7.08
C GLU A 5 -17.38 -9.37 6.66
N PRO A 6 -17.15 -9.54 5.36
CA PRO A 6 -15.95 -10.20 4.87
C PRO A 6 -14.71 -9.37 5.24
N LEU A 7 -13.68 -10.03 5.78
CA LEU A 7 -12.42 -9.40 6.20
C LEU A 7 -11.68 -8.70 5.04
N PHE A 8 -11.87 -9.18 3.81
CA PHE A 8 -11.24 -8.64 2.61
C PHE A 8 -12.29 -8.29 1.55
N ARG A 9 -12.09 -7.15 0.89
CA ARG A 9 -12.83 -6.78 -0.32
C ARG A 9 -11.94 -6.99 -1.54
N ILE A 10 -12.32 -7.92 -2.41
CA ILE A 10 -11.61 -8.17 -3.66
C ILE A 10 -12.12 -7.21 -4.73
N VAL A 11 -11.23 -6.35 -5.27
CA VAL A 11 -11.59 -5.33 -6.27
C VAL A 11 -11.53 -5.90 -7.69
N ARG A 12 -10.66 -6.87 -7.95
CA ARG A 12 -10.49 -7.57 -9.23
C ARG A 12 -10.00 -8.99 -9.00
N GLY A 13 -10.33 -9.88 -9.92
CA GLY A 13 -9.97 -11.30 -9.85
C GLY A 13 -10.83 -12.07 -8.85
N GLN A 14 -10.43 -13.30 -8.55
CA GLN A 14 -10.96 -14.12 -7.47
C GLN A 14 -9.76 -14.57 -6.62
N ALA A 15 -9.97 -14.74 -5.32
CA ALA A 15 -8.98 -15.30 -4.42
C ALA A 15 -9.60 -16.55 -3.79
N ASP A 16 -8.87 -17.66 -3.81
CA ASP A 16 -9.31 -18.86 -3.12
C ASP A 16 -9.05 -18.78 -1.59
N ALA A 17 -9.49 -19.81 -0.87
CA ALA A 17 -9.34 -19.85 0.58
C ALA A 17 -7.87 -19.92 1.03
N GLU A 18 -7.00 -20.55 0.23
CA GLU A 18 -5.58 -20.71 0.54
C GLU A 18 -4.84 -19.38 0.39
N GLU A 19 -5.12 -18.65 -0.69
CA GLU A 19 -4.57 -17.32 -0.94
C GLU A 19 -5.00 -16.32 0.14
N LEU A 20 -6.27 -16.36 0.57
CA LEU A 20 -6.77 -15.52 1.67
C LEU A 20 -6.11 -15.88 3.01
N ALA A 21 -5.88 -17.16 3.29
CA ALA A 21 -5.18 -17.60 4.48
C ALA A 21 -3.72 -17.15 4.47
N ALA A 22 -3.03 -17.30 3.35
CA ALA A 22 -1.65 -16.84 3.17
C ALA A 22 -1.53 -15.32 3.36
N LEU A 23 -2.43 -14.55 2.75
CA LEU A 23 -2.46 -13.09 2.91
C LEU A 23 -2.69 -12.69 4.37
N THR A 24 -3.63 -13.36 5.06
CA THR A 24 -3.89 -13.11 6.49
C THR A 24 -2.66 -13.41 7.35
N ALA A 25 -1.98 -14.52 7.11
CA ALA A 25 -0.77 -14.90 7.82
C ALA A 25 0.35 -13.85 7.63
N VAL A 26 0.59 -13.42 6.39
CA VAL A 26 1.59 -12.39 6.08
C VAL A 26 1.26 -11.08 6.79
N LEU A 27 0.01 -10.59 6.68
CA LEU A 27 -0.41 -9.34 7.33
C LEU A 27 -0.29 -9.41 8.85
N THR A 28 -0.60 -10.57 9.43
CA THR A 28 -0.50 -10.79 10.89
C THR A 28 0.96 -10.76 11.36
N VAL A 29 1.89 -11.34 10.60
CA VAL A 29 3.33 -11.26 10.89
C VAL A 29 3.85 -9.83 10.72
N LEU A 30 3.45 -9.13 9.67
CA LEU A 30 3.84 -7.73 9.44
C LEU A 30 3.33 -6.81 10.55
N ALA A 31 2.09 -6.98 11.00
CA ALA A 31 1.51 -6.22 12.10
C ALA A 31 2.28 -6.43 13.41
N GLN A 32 2.68 -7.67 13.72
CA GLN A 32 3.51 -7.97 14.89
C GLN A 32 4.88 -7.29 14.81
N ARG A 33 5.52 -7.30 13.64
CA ARG A 33 6.82 -6.63 13.43
C ARG A 33 6.71 -5.10 13.53
N ALA A 34 5.62 -4.53 13.02
CA ALA A 34 5.34 -3.09 13.13
C ALA A 34 5.10 -2.67 14.59
N GLY A 35 4.35 -3.46 15.36
CA GLY A 35 4.13 -3.22 16.79
C GLY A 35 5.39 -3.33 17.65
N ALA A 36 6.37 -4.13 17.22
CA ALA A 36 7.68 -4.23 17.87
C ALA A 36 8.60 -3.03 17.58
N SER A 37 8.29 -2.23 16.54
CA SER A 37 9.04 -1.03 16.18
C SER A 37 8.29 0.21 16.66
N ALA A 38 8.33 0.49 17.96
CA ALA A 38 8.03 1.82 18.50
C ALA A 38 9.17 2.83 18.22
N GLU A 39 9.81 2.71 17.04
CA GLU A 39 10.76 3.70 16.55
C GLU A 39 9.95 4.89 15.98
N PRO A 40 10.41 6.13 16.18
CA PRO A 40 9.74 7.30 15.62
C PRO A 40 9.54 7.08 14.12
N ALA A 41 8.30 7.25 13.68
CA ALA A 41 7.91 7.04 12.30
C ALA A 41 8.93 7.72 11.37
N ALA A 42 9.59 6.92 10.53
CA ALA A 42 10.40 7.43 9.44
C ALA A 42 9.61 8.54 8.74
N PRO A 43 10.26 9.65 8.33
CA PRO A 43 9.58 10.78 7.72
C PRO A 43 8.65 10.24 6.63
N ARG A 44 7.35 10.50 6.80
CA ARG A 44 6.31 9.97 5.92
C ARG A 44 6.72 10.33 4.49
N PRO A 45 6.87 9.36 3.57
CA PRO A 45 7.21 9.69 2.19
C PRO A 45 6.23 10.75 1.74
N ALA A 46 6.77 11.83 1.17
CA ALA A 46 5.97 12.96 0.72
C ALA A 46 4.82 12.37 -0.10
N ALA A 47 3.58 12.62 0.33
CA ALA A 47 2.41 12.00 -0.29
C ALA A 47 2.57 12.15 -1.79
N ALA A 48 2.63 11.03 -2.52
CA ALA A 48 2.87 11.04 -3.95
C ALA A 48 1.89 12.04 -4.55
N ARG A 49 2.39 13.22 -4.94
CA ARG A 49 1.55 14.24 -5.53
C ARG A 49 1.31 13.70 -6.92
N TRP A 50 0.12 13.15 -7.15
CA TRP A 50 -0.28 12.70 -8.47
C TRP A 50 -0.21 13.93 -9.38
N PHE A 51 0.93 14.07 -10.05
CA PHE A 51 1.16 15.17 -10.95
C PHE A 51 0.19 14.99 -12.10
N ARG A 52 -0.59 16.04 -12.33
CA ARG A 52 -1.46 16.11 -13.49
C ARG A 52 -0.55 16.45 -14.64
N LEU A 53 -0.10 15.42 -15.33
CA LEU A 53 0.85 15.54 -16.43
C LEU A 53 0.27 16.45 -17.53
N GLU A 54 -1.05 16.46 -17.70
CA GLU A 54 -1.75 17.38 -18.60
C GLU A 54 -1.57 18.87 -18.26
N ARG A 55 -1.16 19.21 -17.03
CA ARG A 55 -0.91 20.59 -16.55
C ARG A 55 0.56 20.93 -16.41
N ASN A 56 1.47 19.99 -16.63
CA ASN A 56 2.91 20.23 -16.59
C ASN A 56 3.47 20.12 -18.01
N ALA A 57 3.51 21.25 -18.72
CA ALA A 57 3.90 21.33 -20.13
C ALA A 57 5.43 21.26 -20.36
N GLY A 58 6.15 20.48 -19.53
CA GLY A 58 7.60 20.32 -19.60
C GLY A 58 7.99 18.86 -19.83
N PHE A 59 8.98 18.64 -20.71
CA PHE A 59 9.64 17.34 -20.84
C PHE A 59 10.37 17.00 -19.53
N LEU A 60 10.06 15.85 -18.95
CA LEU A 60 10.76 15.32 -17.79
C LEU A 60 11.76 14.25 -18.25
N ALA A 61 13.04 14.42 -17.87
CA ALA A 61 14.06 13.43 -18.15
C ALA A 61 13.73 12.10 -17.43
N SER A 62 14.15 10.97 -18.00
CA SER A 62 13.82 9.62 -17.50
C SER A 62 14.26 9.33 -16.06
N HIS A 63 15.11 10.16 -15.46
CA HIS A 63 15.59 10.01 -14.07
C HIS A 63 14.89 10.94 -13.06
N SER A 64 13.89 11.74 -13.46
CA SER A 64 13.21 12.69 -12.57
C SER A 64 12.40 12.03 -11.44
N TRP A 65 12.12 10.74 -11.55
CA TRP A 65 11.42 9.96 -10.53
C TRP A 65 12.31 9.60 -9.34
N GLN A 66 13.63 9.52 -9.53
CA GLN A 66 14.59 9.23 -8.45
C GLN A 66 14.74 10.40 -7.47
N THR A 67 14.57 11.62 -7.96
CA THR A 67 14.61 12.85 -7.16
C THR A 67 13.30 13.15 -6.43
N ALA A 68 12.24 12.37 -6.68
CA ALA A 68 10.94 12.51 -6.03
C ALA A 68 10.74 11.53 -4.84
N SER A 69 11.71 10.64 -4.62
CA SER A 69 11.83 9.73 -3.47
C SER A 69 12.58 10.37 -2.32
#